data_AF-A0A528TQB3-F1
#
_entry.id   AF-A0A528TQB3-F1
#
_cell.length_a   1.000
_cell.length_b   1.000
_cell.length_c   1.000
_cell.angle_alpha   90.00
_cell.angle_beta   90.00
_cell.angle_gamma   90.00
#
_symmetry.space_group_name_H-M   'P 1'
#
loop_
_entity.id
_entity.type
_entity.pdbx_description
1 polymer ?
#
loop_
_entity_poly.entity_id
_entity_poly.type
_entity_poly.pdbx_seq_one_letter_code
_entity_poly.pdbx_strand_id
1 'polypeptide(L)' 'VPGLYAAGEVAGFGGGGVHGYAALEGTFLGGCIFSGRSAGRAATKAVG' A
#
# COMPACT_ATOMS: atom_id res chain seq x y z
N VAL A 1 -0.34 -8.41 -11.79
CA VAL A 1 0.76 -9.23 -12.35
C VAL A 1 1.19 -10.21 -11.27
N PRO A 2 1.24 -11.53 -11.53
CA PRO A 2 1.69 -12.51 -10.53
C PRO A 2 3.08 -12.15 -9.98
N GLY A 3 3.24 -12.21 -8.66
CA GLY A 3 4.51 -11.89 -8.00
C GLY A 3 4.88 -10.39 -7.95
N LEU A 4 4.05 -9.50 -8.50
CA LEU A 4 4.26 -8.05 -8.40
C LEU A 4 3.40 -7.46 -7.28
N TYR A 5 4.06 -6.72 -6.38
CA TYR A 5 3.43 -6.08 -5.23
C TYR A 5 3.73 -4.59 -5.23
N ALA A 6 2.84 -3.80 -4.64
CA ALA A 6 3.01 -2.37 -4.44
C ALA A 6 2.61 -1.98 -3.01
N ALA A 7 3.24 -0.93 -2.49
CA ALA A 7 2.93 -0.35 -1.18
C ALA A 7 3.13 1.17 -1.23
N GLY A 8 2.60 1.88 -0.23
CA GLY A 8 2.72 3.32 -0.10
C GLY A 8 2.04 4.09 -1.22
N GLU A 9 2.61 5.25 -1.56
CA GLU A 9 2.08 6.17 -2.57
C GLU A 9 1.82 5.51 -3.93
N VAL A 10 2.78 4.72 -4.41
CA VAL A 10 2.70 3.96 -5.68
C VAL A 10 1.54 2.98 -5.71
N ALA A 11 1.05 2.52 -4.55
CA ALA A 11 -0.15 1.66 -4.47
C ALA A 11 -1.47 2.44 -4.60
N GLY A 12 -1.42 3.72 -4.96
CA GLY A 12 -2.59 4.59 -5.12
C GLY A 12 -3.01 5.30 -3.85
N PHE A 13 -2.17 5.30 -2.81
CA PHE A 13 -2.50 5.96 -1.54
C PHE A 13 -2.68 7.49 -1.69
N GLY A 14 -1.91 8.17 -2.54
CA GLY A 14 -1.93 9.65 -2.62
C GLY A 14 -3.25 10.29 -3.09
N GLY A 15 -4.09 9.59 -3.87
CA GLY A 15 -5.28 10.21 -4.47
C GLY A 15 -6.10 9.32 -5.42
N GLY A 16 -6.27 8.04 -5.10
CA GLY A 16 -7.18 7.18 -5.89
C GLY A 16 -7.50 5.81 -5.31
N GLY A 17 -6.70 5.33 -4.36
CA GLY A 17 -6.89 4.06 -3.65
C GLY A 17 -7.66 4.27 -2.35
N VAL A 18 -7.04 3.92 -1.22
CA VAL A 18 -7.66 3.94 0.13
C VAL A 18 -8.21 5.30 0.57
N HIS A 19 -7.78 6.39 -0.07
CA HIS A 19 -8.23 7.74 0.21
C HIS A 19 -9.27 8.30 -0.76
N GLY A 20 -9.61 7.57 -1.82
CA GLY A 20 -10.48 8.10 -2.87
C GLY A 20 -9.87 9.33 -3.54
N TYR A 21 -10.63 10.41 -3.63
CA TYR A 21 -10.25 11.60 -4.42
C TYR A 21 -9.04 12.36 -3.87
N ALA A 22 -8.88 12.45 -2.55
CA ALA A 22 -7.79 13.18 -1.92
C ALA A 22 -7.37 12.55 -0.60
N ALA A 23 -6.06 12.52 -0.34
CA ALA A 23 -5.53 12.13 0.96
C ALA A 23 -5.81 13.20 2.01
N LEU A 24 -6.12 12.76 3.23
CA LEU A 24 -6.15 13.64 4.40
C LEU A 24 -4.72 13.95 4.84
N GLU A 25 -4.48 15.16 5.34
CA GLU A 25 -3.18 15.52 5.89
C GLU A 25 -2.80 14.58 7.05
N GLY A 26 -1.52 14.19 7.11
CA GLY A 26 -0.98 13.36 8.18
C GLY A 26 -1.22 11.86 8.04
N THR A 27 -1.98 11.38 7.04
CA THR A 27 -2.21 9.93 6.88
C THR A 27 -1.07 9.21 6.16
N PHE A 28 -0.12 9.92 5.54
CA PHE A 28 0.92 9.35 4.67
C PHE A 28 1.70 8.21 5.31
N LEU A 29 2.25 8.46 6.48
CA LEU A 29 3.05 7.46 7.20
C LEU A 29 2.23 6.22 7.54
N GLY A 30 1.00 6.40 8.03
CA GLY A 30 0.08 5.29 8.33
C GLY A 30 -0.21 4.46 7.09
N GLY A 31 -0.50 5.12 5.96
CA GLY A 31 -0.68 4.50 4.65
C GLY A 31 0.49 3.61 4.25
N CYS A 32 1.70 4.13 4.32
CA CYS A 32 2.93 3.40 4.00
C CYS A 32 3.13 2.18 4.91
N ILE A 33 2.91 2.32 6.22
CA ILE A 33 3.08 1.22 7.18
C ILE A 33 2.06 0.10 6.93
N PHE A 34 0.77 0.42 6.81
CA PHE A 34 -0.27 -0.59 6.66
C PHE A 34 -0.21 -1.31 5.31
N SER A 35 0.00 -0.55 4.23
CA SER A 35 0.17 -1.14 2.89
C SER A 35 1.44 -1.97 2.80
N GLY A 36 2.56 -1.50 3.37
CA GLY A 36 3.82 -2.24 3.44
C GLY A 36 3.68 -3.56 4.21
N ARG A 37 3.00 -3.53 5.36
CA ARG A 37 2.70 -4.75 6.13
C ARG A 37 1.86 -5.75 5.33
N SER A 38 0.86 -5.27 4.60
CA SER A 38 0.00 -6.12 3.76
C SER A 38 0.79 -6.75 2.61
N ALA A 39 1.51 -5.93 1.84
CA ALA A 39 2.32 -6.37 0.72
C ALA A 39 3.43 -7.35 1.16
N GLY A 40 4.13 -7.06 2.25
CA GLY A 40 5.17 -7.92 2.81
C GLY A 40 4.63 -9.29 3.21
N ARG A 41 3.51 -9.36 3.94
CA ARG A 41 2.87 -10.63 4.30
C ARG A 41 2.43 -11.43 3.08
N ALA A 42 1.88 -10.77 2.08
CA ALA A 42 1.47 -11.42 0.84
C ALA A 42 2.68 -11.95 0.05
N ALA A 43 3.76 -11.19 -0.02
CA ALA A 43 5.00 -11.60 -0.65
C ALA A 43 5.64 -12.80 0.07
N THR A 44 5.72 -12.77 1.41
CA THR A 44 6.23 -13.90 2.21
C THR A 44 5.42 -15.16 1.97
N LYS A 45 4.08 -15.08 1.98
CA LYS A 45 3.21 -16.24 1.74
C LYS A 45 3.34 -16.79 0.32
N ALA A 46 3.77 -15.98 -0.65
CA ALA A 46 3.93 -16.42 -2.03
C ALA A 46 5.27 -17.12 -2.30
N VAL A 47 6.25 -16.95 -1.42
CA VAL A 47 7.60 -17.54 -1.57
C VAL A 47 7.92 -18.64 -0.57
N GLY A 48 7.18 -18.72 0.54
CA GLY A 48 7.27 -19.80 1.54
C GLY A 48 6.21 -20.86 1.30
#